data_AF-A0A533UHM6-F1
#
_entry.id   AF-A0A533UHM6-F1
#
_cell.length_a   1.000
_cell.length_b   1.000
_cell.length_c   1.000
_cell.angle_alpha   90.00
_cell.angle_beta   90.00
_cell.angle_gamma   90.00
#
_symmetry.space_group_name_H-M   'P 1'
#
loop_
_entity.id
_entity.type
_entity.pdbx_description
1 polymer ?
#
loop_
_entity_poly.entity_id
_entity_poly.type
_entity_poly.pdbx_seq_one_letter_code
_entity_poly.pdbx_strand_id
1 'polypeptide(L)'
;MRTYLAFSLIVLLMITPPSVTNVHAYSDHPDLFVSAENSLFENHFSGAMVIEVIVRDSNIKPIDQQQGEPTVTLNGNQLRMVQSSDGNWYAFFANVDKAKQADQISLAGLAGQNLDFGVFCDRSTDPSVLGISFSQTDGVAIPDSNGLTGTTQGTTAFNSCTG
;
A
#
# COMPACT_ATOMS: atom_id res chain seq x y z
N MET A 1 61.30 -24.11 -8.01
CA MET A 1 60.96 -22.72 -7.63
C MET A 1 59.85 -22.27 -8.57
N ARG A 2 58.58 -22.52 -8.20
CA ARG A 2 57.48 -21.53 -8.10
C ARG A 2 57.45 -20.57 -9.31
N THR A 3 56.40 -20.50 -10.14
CA THR A 3 55.17 -19.73 -9.78
C THR A 3 54.04 -19.80 -10.83
N TYR A 4 52.82 -20.04 -10.31
CA TYR A 4 51.47 -19.51 -10.63
C TYR A 4 50.76 -19.80 -11.96
N LEU A 5 49.90 -20.81 -11.92
CA LEU A 5 48.74 -21.02 -12.79
C LEU A 5 47.63 -20.03 -12.36
N ALA A 6 47.31 -19.05 -13.20
CA ALA A 6 46.24 -18.10 -12.95
C ALA A 6 44.87 -18.74 -13.29
N PHE A 7 44.12 -19.15 -12.27
CA PHE A 7 42.71 -19.54 -12.40
C PHE A 7 41.86 -18.26 -12.38
N SER A 8 41.41 -17.80 -13.55
CA SER A 8 40.40 -16.75 -13.64
C SER A 8 39.04 -17.31 -13.20
N LEU A 9 38.67 -17.01 -11.96
CA LEU A 9 37.34 -17.29 -11.41
C LEU A 9 36.34 -16.32 -12.05
N ILE A 10 35.61 -16.77 -13.06
CA ILE A 10 34.42 -16.05 -13.58
C ILE A 10 33.31 -16.23 -12.54
N VAL A 11 33.13 -15.23 -11.68
CA VAL A 11 31.97 -15.15 -10.79
C VAL A 11 30.79 -14.72 -11.65
N LEU A 12 29.97 -15.68 -12.08
CA LEU A 12 28.67 -15.40 -12.69
C LEU A 12 27.77 -14.85 -11.58
N LEU A 13 27.68 -13.51 -11.50
CA LEU A 13 26.72 -12.83 -10.63
C LEU A 13 25.32 -13.20 -11.14
N MET A 14 24.65 -14.12 -10.44
CA MET A 14 23.22 -14.37 -10.61
C MET A 14 22.51 -13.06 -10.24
N ILE A 15 22.22 -12.24 -11.24
CA ILE A 15 21.28 -11.13 -11.09
C ILE A 15 19.93 -11.81 -10.89
N THR A 16 19.54 -12.04 -9.65
CA THR A 16 18.17 -12.41 -9.32
C THR A 16 17.29 -11.27 -9.86
N PRO A 17 16.42 -11.51 -10.85
CA PRO A 17 15.51 -10.47 -11.29
C PRO A 17 14.74 -9.97 -10.06
N PRO A 18 14.54 -8.65 -9.91
CA PRO A 18 13.78 -8.12 -8.80
C PRO A 18 12.44 -8.87 -8.77
N SER A 19 12.15 -9.50 -7.63
CA SER A 19 10.94 -10.27 -7.41
C SER A 19 9.75 -9.46 -7.92
N VAL A 20 9.17 -9.88 -9.04
CA VAL A 20 7.83 -9.44 -9.45
C VAL A 20 6.88 -10.06 -8.45
N THR A 21 6.60 -9.33 -7.38
CA THR A 21 5.53 -9.68 -6.44
C THR A 21 4.23 -9.64 -7.22
N ASN A 22 3.77 -10.81 -7.67
CA ASN A 22 2.47 -10.96 -8.32
C ASN A 22 1.39 -10.79 -7.24
N VAL A 23 0.47 -9.84 -7.43
CA VAL A 23 -0.67 -9.66 -6.53
C VAL A 23 -1.96 -9.77 -7.33
N HIS A 24 -2.92 -10.51 -6.79
CA HIS A 24 -4.22 -10.80 -7.43
C HIS A 24 -5.34 -10.04 -6.71
N ALA A 25 -6.34 -9.57 -7.46
CA ALA A 25 -7.49 -8.81 -6.98
C ALA A 25 -8.82 -9.43 -7.44
N TYR A 26 -9.48 -10.23 -6.60
CA TYR A 26 -10.73 -10.91 -6.95
C TYR A 26 -11.83 -10.60 -5.94
N SER A 27 -13.06 -10.40 -6.43
CA SER A 27 -14.26 -10.33 -5.62
C SER A 27 -15.14 -11.55 -5.87
N ASP A 28 -15.49 -12.29 -4.82
CA ASP A 28 -16.46 -13.38 -4.85
C ASP A 28 -17.84 -12.97 -4.30
N HIS A 29 -17.96 -11.74 -3.80
CA HIS A 29 -19.16 -11.23 -3.15
C HIS A 29 -19.88 -10.19 -4.03
N PRO A 30 -21.21 -10.28 -4.22
CA PRO A 30 -21.95 -9.39 -5.15
C PRO A 30 -21.88 -7.91 -4.77
N ASP A 31 -21.71 -7.63 -3.47
CA ASP A 31 -21.60 -6.26 -2.98
C ASP A 31 -20.17 -5.72 -2.94
N LEU A 32 -19.17 -6.54 -3.27
CA LEU A 32 -17.75 -6.18 -3.25
C LEU A 32 -17.26 -5.89 -4.68
N PHE A 33 -16.61 -4.75 -4.85
CA PHE A 33 -16.00 -4.33 -6.11
C PHE A 33 -14.53 -3.99 -5.88
N VAL A 34 -13.66 -4.42 -6.79
CA VAL A 34 -12.22 -4.11 -6.75
C VAL A 34 -11.80 -3.54 -8.10
N SER A 35 -11.20 -2.35 -8.12
CA SER A 35 -10.89 -1.64 -9.38
C SER A 35 -9.86 -2.36 -10.27
N ALA A 36 -9.08 -3.27 -9.69
CA ALA A 36 -8.12 -4.11 -10.41
C ALA A 36 -8.68 -5.47 -10.84
N GLU A 37 -9.94 -5.78 -10.57
CA GLU A 37 -10.55 -7.03 -11.01
C GLU A 37 -10.67 -7.04 -12.55
N ASN A 38 -9.90 -7.92 -13.18
CA ASN A 38 -9.88 -8.10 -14.61
C ASN A 38 -9.43 -9.52 -14.95
N SER A 39 -10.39 -10.35 -15.36
CA SER A 39 -10.16 -11.76 -15.69
C SER A 39 -9.24 -11.97 -16.90
N LEU A 40 -9.11 -10.98 -17.79
CA LEU A 40 -8.17 -11.05 -18.93
C LEU A 40 -6.71 -10.99 -18.48
N PHE A 41 -6.44 -10.44 -17.31
CA PHE A 41 -5.11 -10.35 -16.71
C PHE A 41 -4.98 -11.22 -15.46
N GLU A 42 -5.84 -12.23 -15.28
CA GLU A 42 -5.85 -13.07 -14.08
C GLU A 42 -5.92 -12.25 -12.78
N ASN A 43 -6.63 -11.12 -12.85
CA ASN A 43 -6.76 -10.16 -11.76
C ASN A 43 -5.42 -9.59 -11.25
N HIS A 44 -4.39 -9.57 -12.10
CA HIS A 44 -3.07 -9.08 -11.76
C HIS A 44 -3.00 -7.55 -11.87
N PHE A 45 -2.32 -6.93 -10.90
CA PHE A 45 -1.97 -5.53 -10.92
C PHE A 45 -0.47 -5.32 -10.68
N SER A 46 0.11 -4.27 -11.27
CA SER A 46 1.56 -4.00 -11.22
C SER A 46 1.88 -2.53 -11.00
N GLY A 47 3.13 -2.25 -10.60
CA GLY A 47 3.60 -0.89 -10.37
C GLY A 47 2.96 -0.23 -9.15
N ALA A 48 3.01 1.09 -9.10
CA ALA A 48 2.50 1.90 -8.01
C ALA A 48 1.01 2.23 -8.18
N MET A 49 0.21 1.25 -8.56
CA MET A 49 -1.25 1.46 -8.68
C MET A 49 -1.88 1.47 -7.29
N VAL A 50 -2.82 2.40 -7.10
CA VAL A 50 -3.72 2.42 -5.94
C VAL A 50 -4.98 1.67 -6.33
N ILE A 51 -5.27 0.60 -5.60
CA ILE A 51 -6.44 -0.23 -5.82
C ILE A 51 -7.57 0.27 -4.94
N GLU A 52 -8.72 0.54 -5.56
CA GLU A 52 -9.95 0.92 -4.89
C GLU A 52 -10.78 -0.32 -4.63
N VAL A 53 -11.29 -0.42 -3.41
CA VAL A 53 -12.24 -1.46 -3.00
C VAL A 53 -13.50 -0.78 -2.50
N ILE A 54 -14.65 -1.20 -3.03
CA ILE A 54 -15.95 -0.64 -2.67
C ILE A 54 -16.86 -1.75 -2.18
N VAL A 55 -17.50 -1.54 -1.03
CA VAL A 55 -18.60 -2.37 -0.55
C VAL A 55 -19.92 -1.60 -0.67
N ARG A 56 -20.87 -2.18 -1.42
CA ARG A 56 -22.19 -1.61 -1.74
C ARG A 56 -23.35 -2.38 -1.10
N ASP A 57 -23.16 -2.83 0.14
CA ASP A 57 -24.18 -3.58 0.87
C ASP A 57 -25.26 -2.64 1.43
N SER A 58 -26.50 -2.86 0.99
CA SER A 58 -27.68 -2.09 1.40
C SER A 58 -27.95 -2.09 2.91
N ASN A 59 -27.49 -3.09 3.65
CA ASN A 59 -27.69 -3.22 5.10
C ASN A 59 -26.80 -2.26 5.90
N ILE A 60 -25.62 -1.92 5.37
CA ILE A 60 -24.63 -1.02 6.00
C ILE A 60 -24.46 0.29 5.21
N LYS A 61 -25.40 0.57 4.30
CA LYS A 61 -25.47 1.78 3.48
C LYS A 61 -26.04 3.02 4.17
N PRO A 62 -27.02 2.93 5.11
CA PRO A 62 -27.56 4.12 5.76
C PRO A 62 -26.46 4.92 6.49
N ILE A 63 -26.42 6.24 6.25
CA ILE A 63 -25.45 7.18 6.83
C ILE A 63 -25.99 7.91 8.07
N ASP A 64 -27.29 7.78 8.33
CA ASP A 64 -28.00 8.36 9.47
C ASP A 64 -27.99 7.45 10.71
N GLN A 65 -27.34 6.30 10.60
CA GLN A 65 -27.24 5.27 11.62
C GLN A 65 -25.77 4.93 11.85
N GLN A 66 -25.44 4.56 13.08
CA GLN A 66 -24.09 4.09 13.39
C GLN A 66 -23.90 2.69 12.78
N GLN A 67 -23.18 2.63 11.67
CA GLN A 67 -22.79 1.39 11.01
C GLN A 67 -21.36 1.00 11.43
N GLY A 68 -21.14 -0.30 11.61
CA GLY A 68 -19.79 -0.83 11.76
C GLY A 68 -19.09 -0.91 10.41
N GLU A 69 -17.75 -0.81 10.43
CA GLU A 69 -16.93 -1.09 9.26
C GLU A 69 -17.15 -2.53 8.79
N PRO A 70 -17.36 -2.79 7.48
CA PRO A 70 -17.45 -4.14 6.95
C PRO A 70 -16.10 -4.88 7.09
N THR A 71 -16.18 -6.19 7.26
CA THR A 71 -14.99 -7.05 7.27
C THR A 71 -14.58 -7.37 5.83
N VAL A 72 -13.49 -6.76 5.36
CA VAL A 72 -12.85 -7.07 4.09
C VAL A 72 -11.40 -7.41 4.38
N THR A 73 -10.87 -8.47 3.78
CA THR A 73 -9.49 -8.89 4.03
C THR A 73 -8.65 -8.91 2.77
N LEU A 74 -7.40 -8.47 2.88
CA LEU A 74 -6.36 -8.63 1.88
C LEU A 74 -5.28 -9.55 2.45
N ASN A 75 -5.09 -10.73 1.85
CA ASN A 75 -4.15 -11.75 2.33
C ASN A 75 -4.35 -12.13 3.81
N GLY A 76 -5.60 -12.16 4.27
CA GLY A 76 -5.97 -12.47 5.66
C GLY A 76 -5.85 -11.30 6.65
N ASN A 77 -5.35 -10.15 6.22
CA ASN A 77 -5.29 -8.93 7.04
C ASN A 77 -6.52 -8.06 6.77
N GLN A 78 -7.09 -7.44 7.80
CA GLN A 78 -8.21 -6.50 7.63
C GLN A 78 -7.79 -5.31 6.76
N LEU A 79 -8.53 -5.08 5.68
CA LEU A 79 -8.44 -3.89 4.85
C LEU A 79 -9.30 -2.79 5.46
N ARG A 80 -8.73 -1.60 5.58
CA ARG A 80 -9.38 -0.48 6.26
C ARG A 80 -10.25 0.35 5.36
N MET A 81 -11.52 0.47 5.73
CA MET A 81 -12.57 1.10 4.96
C MET A 81 -13.16 2.33 5.68
N VAL A 82 -13.65 3.28 4.89
CA VAL A 82 -14.37 4.46 5.35
C VAL A 82 -15.71 4.56 4.63
N GLN A 83 -16.77 4.91 5.37
CA GLN A 83 -18.07 5.18 4.77
C GLN A 83 -18.07 6.58 4.14
N SER A 84 -18.46 6.66 2.87
CA SER A 84 -18.62 7.92 2.16
C SER A 84 -20.05 8.46 2.30
N SER A 85 -20.29 9.69 1.85
CA SER A 85 -21.59 10.36 1.89
C SER A 85 -22.63 9.74 0.95
N ASP A 86 -22.21 8.88 0.01
CA ASP A 86 -23.10 8.07 -0.82
C ASP A 86 -23.60 6.79 -0.10
N GLY A 87 -23.08 6.53 1.11
CA GLY A 87 -23.36 5.38 1.94
C GLY A 87 -22.53 4.13 1.64
N ASN A 88 -21.75 4.13 0.56
CA ASN A 88 -20.86 3.00 0.26
C ASN A 88 -19.60 3.08 1.12
N TRP A 89 -18.96 1.93 1.32
CA TRP A 89 -17.68 1.84 2.02
C TRP A 89 -16.54 1.73 1.04
N TYR A 90 -15.48 2.51 1.26
CA TYR A 90 -14.33 2.62 0.38
C TYR A 90 -13.04 2.29 1.11
N ALA A 91 -12.15 1.56 0.46
CA ALA A 91 -10.78 1.37 0.91
C ALA A 91 -9.83 1.55 -0.27
N PHE A 92 -8.59 1.92 0.07
CA PHE A 92 -7.52 2.09 -0.89
C PHE A 92 -6.27 1.39 -0.37
N PHE A 93 -5.62 0.62 -1.24
CA PHE A 93 -4.35 -0.02 -0.90
C PHE A 93 -3.40 0.01 -2.10
N ALA A 94 -2.10 -0.11 -1.82
CA ALA A 94 -1.06 -0.19 -2.82
C ALA A 94 0.02 -1.16 -2.34
N ASN A 95 0.82 -1.68 -3.27
CA ASN A 95 2.03 -2.41 -2.90
C ASN A 95 3.05 -1.43 -2.31
N VAL A 96 3.49 -1.66 -1.07
CA VAL A 96 4.38 -0.75 -0.34
C VAL A 96 5.69 -0.49 -1.07
N ASP A 97 6.33 -1.53 -1.63
CA ASP A 97 7.61 -1.38 -2.33
C ASP A 97 7.47 -0.57 -3.61
N LYS A 98 6.37 -0.77 -4.36
CA LYS A 98 6.11 -0.03 -5.58
C LYS A 98 5.70 1.41 -5.29
N ALA A 99 4.88 1.65 -4.27
CA ALA A 99 4.53 3.00 -3.82
C ALA A 99 5.80 3.77 -3.41
N LYS A 100 6.67 3.16 -2.60
CA LYS A 100 7.96 3.77 -2.22
C LYS A 100 8.85 4.07 -3.41
N GLN A 101 8.98 3.13 -4.36
CA GLN A 101 9.78 3.36 -5.57
C GLN A 101 9.23 4.52 -6.41
N ALA A 102 7.92 4.65 -6.55
CA ALA A 102 7.30 5.76 -7.26
C ALA A 102 7.49 7.09 -6.52
N ASP A 103 7.31 7.07 -5.21
CA ASP A 103 7.48 8.24 -4.34
C ASP A 103 8.92 8.78 -4.40
N GLN A 104 9.93 7.89 -4.41
CA GLN A 104 11.34 8.25 -4.57
C GLN A 104 11.67 8.94 -5.92
N ILE A 105 10.90 8.68 -6.97
CA ILE A 105 11.09 9.31 -8.29
C ILE A 105 10.65 10.78 -8.26
N SER A 106 9.80 11.17 -7.30
CA SER A 106 9.59 12.58 -6.95
C SER A 106 10.88 13.13 -6.32
N LEU A 107 11.82 13.57 -7.18
CA LEU A 107 13.12 14.06 -6.76
C LEU A 107 13.01 15.24 -5.78
N ALA A 108 14.02 15.36 -4.90
CA ALA A 108 14.14 16.38 -3.87
C ALA A 108 13.85 17.79 -4.42
N GLY A 109 12.75 18.40 -3.95
CA GLY A 109 12.28 19.73 -4.35
C GLY A 109 10.89 19.75 -4.97
N LEU A 110 10.27 18.58 -5.22
CA LEU A 110 8.95 18.46 -5.84
C LEU A 110 7.93 17.72 -4.95
N ALA A 111 8.03 17.85 -3.63
CA ALA A 111 7.07 17.26 -2.70
C ALA A 111 5.62 17.61 -3.11
N GLY A 112 4.76 16.60 -3.16
CA GLY A 112 3.37 16.69 -3.63
C GLY A 112 3.20 16.75 -5.16
N GLN A 113 4.23 16.45 -5.95
CA GLN A 113 4.16 16.43 -7.41
C GLN A 113 4.49 15.03 -7.96
N ASN A 114 4.04 14.75 -9.19
CA ASN A 114 4.26 13.46 -9.87
C ASN A 114 3.62 12.28 -9.11
N LEU A 115 4.29 11.13 -9.07
CA LEU A 115 3.84 9.93 -8.36
C LEU A 115 4.29 9.97 -6.88
N ASP A 116 3.98 11.06 -6.21
CA ASP A 116 4.22 11.25 -4.78
C ASP A 116 2.99 10.76 -4.00
N PHE A 117 3.22 9.89 -3.02
CA PHE A 117 2.17 9.28 -2.20
C PHE A 117 1.91 10.09 -0.92
N GLY A 118 2.50 11.27 -0.80
CA GLY A 118 2.49 12.15 0.36
C GLY A 118 3.63 11.79 1.31
N VAL A 119 3.27 11.45 2.54
CA VAL A 119 4.22 10.98 3.56
C VAL A 119 3.71 9.69 4.19
N PHE A 120 4.62 8.89 4.73
CA PHE A 120 4.31 7.57 5.27
C PHE A 120 4.47 7.52 6.79
N CYS A 121 3.54 6.80 7.43
CA CYS A 121 3.58 6.40 8.84
C CYS A 121 3.66 4.87 8.94
N ASP A 122 4.41 4.37 9.92
CA ASP A 122 4.51 2.94 10.18
C ASP A 122 3.20 2.37 10.74
N ARG A 123 2.95 1.09 10.49
CA ARG A 123 1.79 0.34 11.01
C ARG A 123 1.64 0.36 12.53
N SER A 124 2.74 0.60 13.26
CA SER A 124 2.77 0.71 14.72
C SER A 124 2.43 2.10 15.25
N THR A 125 2.12 3.06 14.37
CA THR A 125 1.60 4.37 14.78
C THR A 125 0.41 4.20 15.72
N ASP A 126 0.45 4.88 16.86
CA ASP A 126 -0.59 4.77 17.88
C ASP A 126 -1.94 5.20 17.28
N PRO A 127 -3.03 4.44 17.48
CA PRO A 127 -4.35 4.78 16.94
C PRO A 127 -4.85 6.17 17.36
N SER A 128 -4.39 6.72 18.49
CA SER A 128 -4.75 8.08 18.90
C SER A 128 -4.20 9.17 17.96
N VAL A 129 -3.13 8.88 17.22
CA VAL A 129 -2.48 9.83 16.29
C VAL A 129 -3.25 9.95 14.98
N LEU A 130 -3.71 8.83 14.43
CA LEU A 130 -4.43 8.78 13.14
C LEU A 130 -5.94 8.57 13.30
N GLY A 131 -6.43 8.57 14.54
CA GLY A 131 -7.81 8.25 14.90
C GLY A 131 -8.17 6.76 14.75
N ILE A 132 -7.27 5.92 14.22
CA ILE A 132 -7.55 4.53 13.90
C ILE A 132 -6.27 3.69 13.75
N SER A 133 -6.31 2.39 14.04
CA SER A 133 -5.13 1.50 13.92
C SER A 133 -4.85 1.10 12.47
N PHE A 134 -3.58 1.01 12.06
CA PHE A 134 -3.15 0.40 10.79
C PHE A 134 -2.26 -0.83 10.99
N SER A 135 -2.33 -1.48 12.15
CA SER A 135 -1.47 -2.61 12.52
C SER A 135 -1.54 -3.83 11.59
N GLN A 136 -2.54 -3.90 10.72
CA GLN A 136 -2.77 -4.95 9.73
C GLN A 136 -2.21 -4.62 8.33
N THR A 137 -1.47 -3.52 8.19
CA THR A 137 -0.79 -3.12 6.94
C THR A 137 0.73 -3.10 7.15
N ASP A 138 1.48 -2.82 6.09
CA ASP A 138 2.93 -2.51 6.19
C ASP A 138 3.20 -1.03 6.53
N GLY A 139 2.16 -0.21 6.52
CA GLY A 139 2.20 1.24 6.75
C GLY A 139 0.98 1.93 6.16
N VAL A 140 0.93 3.25 6.30
CA VAL A 140 -0.12 4.09 5.73
C VAL A 140 0.48 5.33 5.11
N ALA A 141 0.00 5.69 3.93
CA ALA A 141 0.31 6.95 3.27
C ALA A 141 -0.75 8.00 3.64
N ILE A 142 -0.30 9.20 3.98
CA ILE A 142 -1.15 10.36 4.28
C ILE A 142 -0.70 11.54 3.40
N PRO A 143 -1.60 12.45 3.00
CA PRO A 143 -1.31 13.45 1.97
C PRO A 143 -0.15 14.39 2.33
N ASP A 144 -0.01 14.73 3.61
CA ASP A 144 1.10 15.49 4.14
C ASP A 144 1.27 15.21 5.64
N SER A 145 2.30 15.77 6.26
CA SER A 145 2.55 15.56 7.69
C SER A 145 1.49 16.16 8.62
N ASN A 146 0.79 17.21 8.21
CA ASN A 146 -0.25 17.92 8.98
C ASN A 146 0.11 18.16 10.48
N GLY A 147 1.37 18.52 10.77
CA GLY A 147 1.85 18.74 12.14
C GLY A 147 2.29 17.48 12.90
N LEU A 148 2.12 16.30 12.32
CA LEU A 148 2.71 15.06 12.81
C LEU A 148 4.23 15.08 12.66
N THR A 149 4.90 14.43 13.60
CA THR A 149 6.34 14.16 13.54
C THR A 149 6.57 12.68 13.30
N GLY A 150 7.75 12.33 12.78
CA GLY A 150 8.10 10.94 12.45
C GLY A 150 7.58 10.46 11.09
N THR A 151 6.91 11.31 10.31
CA THR A 151 6.56 10.98 8.93
C THR A 151 7.81 10.79 8.08
N THR A 152 7.71 9.96 7.05
CA THR A 152 8.84 9.57 6.20
C THR A 152 8.48 9.62 4.72
N GLN A 153 9.49 9.72 3.85
CA GLN A 153 9.30 9.55 2.40
C GLN A 153 9.60 8.09 1.99
N GLY A 154 9.29 7.76 0.74
CA GLY A 154 9.57 6.45 0.16
C GLY A 154 11.06 6.06 0.15
N THR A 155 11.98 6.99 0.43
CA THR A 155 13.44 6.78 0.51
C THR A 155 13.90 6.03 1.76
N THR A 156 13.09 5.95 2.82
CA THR A 156 13.49 5.35 4.10
C THR A 156 12.51 4.28 4.59
N ALA A 157 12.85 3.59 5.68
CA ALA A 157 11.87 2.80 6.44
C ALA A 157 10.85 3.75 7.08
N PHE A 158 9.63 3.27 7.31
CA PHE A 158 8.61 4.06 7.98
C PHE A 158 8.90 4.13 9.47
N ASN A 159 8.61 5.27 10.09
CA ASN A 159 8.62 5.42 11.54
C ASN A 159 7.19 5.55 12.06
N SER A 160 6.97 5.18 13.31
CA SER A 160 5.72 5.48 13.99
C SER A 160 5.54 6.99 14.06
N CYS A 161 4.43 7.49 13.52
CA CYS A 161 4.12 8.92 13.59
C CYS A 161 3.64 9.29 15.00
N THR A 162 3.88 10.54 15.40
CA THR A 162 3.43 11.08 16.68
C THR A 162 2.91 12.51 16.50
N GLY A 163 2.03 12.97 17.39
CA GLY A 163 1.42 14.30 17.34
C GLY A 163 0.34 14.44 18.41
#